data_AF-I4ELF0-F1
#
_entry.id   AF-I4ELF0-F1
#
_cell.length_a   1.000
_cell.length_b   1.000
_cell.length_c   1.000
_cell.angle_alpha   90.00
_cell.angle_beta   90.00
_cell.angle_gamma   90.00
#
_symmetry.space_group_name_H-M   'P 1'
#
loop_
_entity.id
_entity.type
_entity.pdbx_description
1 polymer ?
#
loop_
_entity_poly.entity_id
_entity_poly.type
_entity_poly.pdbx_seq_one_letter_code
_entity_poly.pdbx_strand_id
1 'polypeptide(L)'
;MATELTFEAGQSTNTPLTPNSNAVAAASGDTNDNTQISFFYNNIIPYWSPAISSANTTATNDRDRGNAVVTFKKGLTVEYLPQAQGKYTVIVSGTIVDGGGEYVLTGKSLGTFPSKAS
;
A
#
# COMPACT_ATOMS: atom_id res chain seq x y z
N MET A 1 2.90 12.62 -17.82
CA MET A 1 1.76 12.91 -16.93
C MET A 1 1.27 11.58 -16.38
N ALA A 2 1.55 11.26 -15.12
CA ALA A 2 0.98 10.07 -14.51
C ALA A 2 -0.49 10.37 -14.19
N THR A 3 -1.41 9.53 -14.67
CA THR A 3 -2.85 9.70 -14.41
C THR A 3 -3.11 9.46 -12.93
N GLU A 4 -3.48 10.51 -12.21
CA GLU A 4 -3.87 10.42 -10.81
C GLU A 4 -5.30 9.88 -10.73
N LEU A 5 -5.43 8.63 -10.30
CA LEU A 5 -6.74 7.99 -10.08
C LEU A 5 -7.24 8.40 -8.69
N THR A 6 -8.34 9.13 -8.62
CA THR A 6 -9.04 9.47 -7.37
C THR A 6 -10.15 8.45 -7.14
N PHE A 7 -10.20 7.86 -5.95
CA PHE A 7 -11.13 6.79 -5.60
C PHE A 7 -12.07 7.21 -4.48
N GLU A 8 -13.36 6.95 -4.62
CA GLU A 8 -14.36 7.23 -3.58
C GLU A 8 -14.24 6.26 -2.39
N ALA A 9 -14.87 6.62 -1.26
CA ALA A 9 -14.99 5.74 -0.10
C ALA A 9 -15.52 4.35 -0.49
N GLY A 10 -14.81 3.29 -0.06
CA GLY A 10 -15.14 1.91 -0.40
C GLY A 10 -14.61 1.42 -1.76
N GLN A 11 -13.95 2.28 -2.53
CA GLN A 11 -13.21 1.86 -3.73
C GLN A 11 -11.79 1.41 -3.35
N SER A 12 -11.33 0.37 -4.05
CA SER A 12 -9.99 -0.17 -3.87
C SER A 12 -9.15 0.00 -5.12
N THR A 13 -7.87 0.25 -4.92
CA THR A 13 -6.84 0.16 -5.97
C THR A 13 -6.20 -1.21 -5.95
N ASN A 14 -5.87 -1.75 -7.13
CA ASN A 14 -4.98 -2.90 -7.24
C ASN A 14 -3.73 -2.49 -8.01
N THR A 15 -2.60 -2.44 -7.31
CA THR A 15 -1.33 -1.93 -7.83
C THR A 15 -0.33 -3.08 -7.94
N PRO A 16 0.09 -3.47 -9.17
CA PRO A 16 1.21 -4.39 -9.35
C PRO A 16 2.48 -3.83 -8.72
N LEU A 17 3.16 -4.60 -7.89
CA LEU A 17 4.39 -4.19 -7.19
C LEU A 17 5.64 -4.71 -7.92
N THR A 18 5.63 -6.01 -8.23
CA THR A 18 6.64 -6.77 -8.97
C THR A 18 5.92 -7.73 -9.94
N PRO A 19 6.61 -8.54 -10.76
CA PRO A 19 5.94 -9.44 -11.72
C PRO A 19 4.91 -10.40 -11.10
N ASN A 20 5.16 -10.90 -9.89
CA ASN A 20 4.29 -11.88 -9.23
C ASN A 20 3.59 -11.33 -7.97
N SER A 21 3.69 -10.04 -7.69
CA SER A 21 3.09 -9.44 -6.49
C SER A 21 2.35 -8.15 -6.76
N ASN A 22 1.35 -7.89 -5.91
CA ASN A 22 0.53 -6.70 -5.98
C ASN A 22 0.09 -6.27 -4.57
N ALA A 23 -0.33 -5.02 -4.43
CA ALA A 23 -1.01 -4.53 -3.25
C ALA A 23 -2.40 -4.06 -3.62
N VAL A 24 -3.36 -4.34 -2.74
CA VAL A 24 -4.70 -3.76 -2.78
C VAL A 24 -4.83 -2.78 -1.63
N ALA A 25 -5.10 -1.50 -1.91
CA ALA A 25 -5.41 -0.51 -0.89
C ALA A 25 -6.89 -0.13 -0.97
N ALA A 26 -7.58 -0.18 0.16
CA ALA A 26 -9.01 0.09 0.28
C ALA A 26 -9.24 1.12 1.39
N ALA A 27 -9.60 2.35 0.98
CA ALA A 27 -9.94 3.42 1.90
C ALA A 27 -11.37 3.21 2.44
N SER A 28 -11.52 3.28 3.76
CA SER A 28 -12.82 3.17 4.44
C SER A 28 -13.75 4.35 4.15
N GLY A 29 -13.17 5.53 3.90
CA GLY A 29 -13.90 6.80 3.81
C GLY A 29 -14.47 7.31 5.13
N ASP A 30 -14.02 6.77 6.26
CA ASP A 30 -14.36 7.29 7.59
C ASP A 30 -13.57 8.56 7.92
N THR A 31 -13.94 9.23 9.02
CA THR A 31 -13.31 10.49 9.46
C THR A 31 -11.84 10.34 9.88
N ASN A 32 -11.35 9.10 10.02
CA ASN A 32 -9.97 8.83 10.40
C ASN A 32 -9.10 8.51 9.17
N ASP A 33 -9.68 8.52 7.96
CA ASP A 33 -9.03 8.12 6.73
C ASP A 33 -8.38 6.74 6.82
N ASN A 34 -9.04 5.81 7.54
CA ASN A 34 -8.53 4.46 7.69
C ASN A 34 -8.41 3.80 6.30
N THR A 35 -7.23 3.30 5.98
CA THR A 35 -6.96 2.54 4.76
C THR A 35 -6.42 1.17 5.13
N GLN A 36 -7.08 0.12 4.66
CA GLN A 36 -6.57 -1.23 4.73
C GLN A 36 -5.74 -1.53 3.49
N ILE A 37 -4.51 -1.99 3.66
CA ILE A 37 -3.66 -2.44 2.57
C ILE A 37 -3.48 -3.95 2.71
N SER A 38 -3.48 -4.69 1.61
CA SER A 38 -3.16 -6.11 1.58
C SER A 38 -2.16 -6.41 0.48
N PHE A 39 -1.06 -7.08 0.83
CA PHE A 39 0.03 -7.46 -0.06
C PHE A 39 -0.10 -8.93 -0.46
N PHE A 40 -0.21 -9.18 -1.76
CA PHE A 40 -0.51 -10.49 -2.31
C PHE A 40 0.63 -11.07 -3.14
N TYR A 41 0.71 -12.40 -3.16
CA TYR A 41 1.26 -13.15 -4.28
C TYR A 41 0.14 -13.45 -5.28
N ASN A 42 0.31 -13.00 -6.53
CA ASN A 42 -0.57 -13.28 -7.66
C ASN A 42 -2.08 -13.07 -7.38
N ASN A 43 -2.46 -12.07 -6.58
CA ASN A 43 -3.84 -11.81 -6.13
C ASN A 43 -4.54 -12.94 -5.32
N ILE A 44 -3.83 -13.96 -4.82
CA ILE A 44 -4.47 -15.11 -4.16
C ILE A 44 -4.42 -14.99 -2.63
N ILE A 45 -3.21 -14.92 -2.07
CA ILE A 45 -2.99 -14.99 -0.61
C ILE A 45 -2.40 -13.68 -0.11
N PRO A 46 -3.04 -12.99 0.84
CA PRO A 46 -2.44 -11.84 1.51
C PRO A 46 -1.40 -12.32 2.53
N TYR A 47 -0.17 -11.82 2.41
CA TYR A 47 0.93 -12.16 3.33
C TYR A 47 1.16 -11.10 4.40
N TRP A 48 0.80 -9.86 4.11
CA TRP A 48 0.89 -8.74 5.03
C TRP A 48 -0.26 -7.79 4.76
N SER A 49 -0.99 -7.41 5.80
CA SER A 49 -2.20 -6.59 5.68
C SER A 49 -2.21 -5.45 6.70
N PRO A 50 -1.33 -4.45 6.57
CA PRO A 50 -1.29 -3.32 7.49
C PRO A 50 -2.51 -2.40 7.29
N ALA A 51 -2.82 -1.63 8.32
CA ALA A 51 -3.73 -0.50 8.26
C ALA A 51 -2.98 0.79 8.63
N ILE A 52 -3.30 1.87 7.92
CA ILE A 52 -2.83 3.23 8.21
C ILE A 52 -4.04 4.15 8.31
N SER A 53 -3.84 5.31 8.93
CA SER A 53 -4.86 6.34 9.11
C SER A 53 -4.20 7.70 9.27
N SER A 54 -5.01 8.76 9.35
CA SER A 54 -4.50 10.11 9.66
C SER A 54 -3.83 10.20 11.04
N ALA A 55 -4.17 9.30 11.98
CA ALA A 55 -3.57 9.21 13.31
C ALA A 55 -2.42 8.18 13.41
N ASN A 56 -2.40 7.19 12.52
CA ASN A 56 -1.33 6.20 12.41
C ASN A 56 -0.81 6.17 10.97
N THR A 57 0.07 7.11 10.66
CA THR A 57 0.46 7.41 9.27
C THR A 57 1.46 6.41 8.68
N THR A 58 1.99 5.49 9.47
CA THR A 58 3.04 4.58 9.00
C THR A 58 2.81 3.18 9.55
N ALA A 59 2.97 2.18 8.69
CA ALA A 59 3.03 0.79 9.08
C ALA A 59 4.28 0.15 8.48
N THR A 60 5.09 -0.49 9.31
CA THR A 60 6.32 -1.17 8.90
C THR A 60 6.18 -2.67 9.10
N ASN A 61 6.57 -3.43 8.09
CA ASN A 61 6.61 -4.88 8.17
C ASN A 61 7.75 -5.30 9.12
N ASP A 62 7.38 -5.97 10.21
CA ASP A 62 8.26 -6.29 11.33
C ASP A 62 9.16 -7.51 11.08
N ARG A 63 8.82 -8.33 10.09
CA ARG A 63 9.55 -9.54 9.68
C ARG A 63 9.33 -9.85 8.20
N ASP A 64 10.16 -10.72 7.65
CA ASP A 64 9.93 -11.23 6.30
C ASP A 64 8.62 -12.02 6.23
N ARG A 65 7.84 -11.80 5.18
CA ARG A 65 6.54 -12.48 4.94
C ARG A 65 6.43 -12.85 3.48
N GLY A 66 5.95 -14.05 3.19
CA GLY A 66 5.84 -14.51 1.81
C GLY A 66 6.01 -16.00 1.66
N ASN A 67 6.42 -16.41 0.47
CA ASN A 67 6.74 -17.78 0.09
C ASN A 67 8.07 -17.84 -0.68
N ALA A 68 8.37 -19.00 -1.27
CA ALA A 68 9.59 -19.22 -2.04
C ALA A 68 9.71 -18.37 -3.32
N VAL A 69 8.61 -17.77 -3.79
CA VAL A 69 8.59 -16.93 -5.01
C VAL A 69 8.64 -15.46 -4.65
N VAL A 70 7.73 -15.00 -3.79
CA VAL A 70 7.61 -13.60 -3.37
C VAL A 70 7.82 -13.51 -1.86
N THR A 71 8.76 -12.67 -1.43
CA THR A 71 8.97 -12.30 -0.03
C THR A 71 8.97 -10.78 0.13
N PHE A 72 8.00 -10.28 0.89
CA PHE A 72 7.97 -8.90 1.39
C PHE A 72 8.93 -8.80 2.58
N LYS A 73 10.02 -8.04 2.42
CA LYS A 73 11.09 -8.01 3.41
C LYS A 73 10.70 -7.21 4.65
N LYS A 74 11.29 -7.56 5.78
CA LYS A 74 11.30 -6.73 6.99
C LYS A 74 11.76 -5.32 6.62
N GLY A 75 11.08 -4.31 7.16
CA GLY A 75 11.36 -2.90 6.88
C GLY A 75 10.58 -2.33 5.70
N LEU A 76 9.86 -3.16 4.91
CA LEU A 76 8.87 -2.66 3.95
C LEU A 76 7.84 -1.80 4.69
N THR A 77 7.63 -0.58 4.22
CA THR A 77 6.86 0.45 4.94
C THR A 77 5.77 1.01 4.04
N VAL A 78 4.57 1.17 4.61
CA VAL A 78 3.44 1.87 4.00
C VAL A 78 3.23 3.19 4.73
N GLU A 79 3.04 4.26 3.97
CA GLU A 79 2.91 5.61 4.51
C GLU A 79 1.66 6.32 3.99
N TYR A 80 0.98 7.02 4.89
CA TYR A 80 -0.06 8.00 4.64
C TYR A 80 0.62 9.35 4.37
N LEU A 81 0.42 9.91 3.18
CA LEU A 81 0.92 11.23 2.81
C LEU A 81 -0.24 12.20 2.59
N PRO A 82 -0.50 13.15 3.50
CA PRO A 82 -1.49 14.19 3.28
C PRO A 82 -1.18 14.98 2.00
N GLN A 83 -2.20 15.29 1.22
CA GLN A 83 -2.13 16.12 0.03
C GLN A 83 -2.98 17.37 0.19
N ALA A 84 -2.72 18.38 -0.63
CA ALA A 84 -3.60 19.54 -0.71
C ALA A 84 -5.01 19.13 -1.18
N GLN A 85 -5.99 20.01 -0.98
CA GLN A 85 -7.38 19.85 -1.44
C GLN A 85 -8.14 18.68 -0.79
N GLY A 86 -7.80 18.31 0.44
CA GLY A 86 -8.52 17.28 1.18
C GLY A 86 -8.35 15.89 0.56
N LYS A 87 -7.11 15.52 0.24
CA LYS A 87 -6.75 14.19 -0.26
C LYS A 87 -5.57 13.64 0.53
N TYR A 88 -5.30 12.35 0.38
CA TYR A 88 -4.05 11.73 0.80
C TYR A 88 -3.63 10.66 -0.20
N THR A 89 -2.33 10.42 -0.28
CA THR A 89 -1.74 9.36 -1.09
C THR A 89 -1.16 8.31 -0.16
N VAL A 90 -1.42 7.05 -0.47
CA VAL A 90 -0.77 5.93 0.20
C VAL A 90 0.42 5.50 -0.65
N ILE A 91 1.60 5.43 -0.06
CA ILE A 91 2.81 4.95 -0.74
C ILE A 91 3.41 3.74 -0.04
N VAL A 92 4.19 2.96 -0.77
CA VAL A 92 5.02 1.88 -0.23
C VAL A 92 6.48 2.06 -0.61
N SER A 93 7.37 1.81 0.36
CA SER A 93 8.82 1.87 0.21
C SER A 93 9.49 0.66 0.87
N GLY A 94 10.61 0.20 0.34
CA GLY A 94 11.40 -0.92 0.86
C GLY A 94 11.57 -2.04 -0.17
N THR A 95 11.95 -3.22 0.31
CA THR A 95 12.40 -4.30 -0.57
C THR A 95 11.40 -5.45 -0.69
N ILE A 96 11.22 -5.95 -1.91
CA ILE A 96 10.52 -7.20 -2.21
C ILE A 96 11.49 -8.12 -2.97
N VAL A 97 11.60 -9.38 -2.55
CA VAL A 97 12.29 -10.40 -3.35
C VAL A 97 11.23 -11.15 -4.16
N ASP A 98 11.40 -11.22 -5.47
CA ASP A 98 10.47 -11.88 -6.38
C ASP A 98 11.24 -12.69 -7.44
N GLY A 99 10.98 -14.01 -7.52
CA GLY A 99 11.63 -14.90 -8.48
C GLY A 99 13.15 -15.01 -8.29
N GLY A 100 13.65 -14.72 -7.07
CA GLY A 100 15.07 -14.66 -6.75
C GLY A 100 15.75 -13.31 -7.04
N GLY A 101 15.04 -12.35 -7.65
CA GLY A 101 15.51 -10.98 -7.85
C GLY A 101 15.08 -10.05 -6.71
N GLU A 102 15.90 -9.05 -6.41
CA GLU A 102 15.57 -8.00 -5.43
C GLU A 102 14.98 -6.77 -6.13
N TYR A 103 13.83 -6.30 -5.64
CA TYR A 103 13.13 -5.11 -6.13
C TYR A 103 13.04 -4.09 -5.01
N VAL A 104 13.68 -2.94 -5.19
CA VAL A 104 13.60 -1.80 -4.27
C VAL A 104 12.50 -0.85 -4.73
N LEU A 105 11.48 -0.69 -3.91
CA LEU A 105 10.41 0.27 -4.10
C LEU A 105 10.75 1.56 -3.35
N THR A 106 10.61 2.70 -4.03
CA THR A 106 10.86 4.03 -3.46
C THR A 106 9.63 4.89 -3.67
N GLY A 107 8.79 5.02 -2.64
CA GLY A 107 7.60 5.86 -2.68
C GLY A 107 6.57 5.46 -3.74
N LYS A 108 6.43 4.16 -4.02
CA LYS A 108 5.49 3.68 -5.04
C LYS A 108 4.06 3.94 -4.58
N SER A 109 3.31 4.72 -5.33
CA SER A 109 1.90 5.03 -5.00
C SER A 109 1.03 3.77 -5.09
N LEU A 110 0.25 3.55 -4.04
CA LEU A 110 -0.81 2.56 -3.96
C LEU A 110 -2.18 3.18 -4.25
N GLY A 111 -2.29 4.51 -4.31
CA GLY A 111 -3.55 5.21 -4.60
C GLY A 111 -3.63 6.58 -3.95
N THR A 112 -4.45 7.46 -4.51
CA THR A 112 -4.85 8.73 -3.89
C THR A 112 -6.35 8.70 -3.59
N PHE A 113 -6.71 9.07 -2.36
CA PHE A 113 -8.07 9.00 -1.84
C PHE A 113 -8.49 10.37 -1.29
N PRO A 114 -9.79 10.72 -1.33
CA PRO A 114 -10.33 11.85 -0.58
C PRO A 114 -10.08 11.66 0.92
N SER A 115 -9.62 12.72 1.57
CA SER A 115 -9.48 12.81 3.02
C SER A 115 -10.77 13.34 3.63
N LYS A 116 -11.17 12.72 4.73
CA LYS A 116 -12.27 13.15 5.60
C LYS A 116 -11.77 13.58 6.98
N ALA A 117 -10.48 13.37 7.27
CA ALA A 117 -9.85 13.97 8.43
C ALA A 117 -9.82 15.50 8.28
N SER A 118 -10.54 16.17 9.18
CA SER A 118 -10.59 17.63 9.34
C SER A 118 -9.39 18.18 10.09
#